data_AF-A0A6P3YCS8-F1
#
_entry.id   AF-A0A6P3YCS8-F1
#
_cell.length_a   1.000
_cell.length_b   1.000
_cell.length_c   1.000
_cell.angle_alpha   90.00
_cell.angle_beta   90.00
_cell.angle_gamma   90.00
#
_symmetry.space_group_name_H-M   'P 1'
#
loop_
_entity.id
_entity.type
_entity.pdbx_description
1 polymer ?
#
loop_
_entity_poly.entity_id
_entity_poly.type
_entity_poly.pdbx_seq_one_letter_code
_entity_poly.pdbx_strand_id
1 'polypeptide(L)'
;MLCHRALVVLFAVNVPIVTGLEPDFVYPLENVTIPQGRDATFTCVVNNLGGYRVSPSSSASGDHSGSGKARVAWIKADTKAILAIHEHVITNNARLSVTHSDYNTWTLHIRGARREDRGIYMCQVNTDPMKSQSAFLEVVIPPDIISEETTNDLMVPEGGAAKLVCKARGYPKPEIMWRREDGTEIISRTGLSGGKTKLPTAEGETLTLSKVTRGEMGAYLCIASNGVPPTVSKRMMLHVHFHPMVQVPNQLVGAPTGTNVTLVCHVEASPKAINYWTRESGEMIITNSKYAMSEMKTSVYSVQMRLVIMNLQKQDLGGYKCISKNSIGDAEGNIRLYDMELPEHSKIGNRRLEDDADESIGDRDHRLNRVYQGSLRETGSTLEPAFDADDNSASTTSRENAPPAVGVVLIGIALNHLLAST
;
A
#
# COMPACT_ATOMS: atom_id res chain seq x y z
N MET A 1 -51.45 83.91 -26.64
CA MET A 1 -51.85 83.17 -25.44
C MET A 1 -51.14 81.82 -25.44
N LEU A 2 -50.62 81.44 -24.28
CA LEU A 2 -49.95 80.17 -23.92
C LEU A 2 -48.56 79.91 -24.53
N CYS A 3 -47.58 80.43 -23.80
CA CYS A 3 -46.18 80.05 -23.80
C CYS A 3 -46.03 78.68 -23.12
N HIS A 4 -45.49 77.68 -23.82
CA HIS A 4 -44.93 76.47 -23.21
C HIS A 4 -43.44 76.43 -23.57
N ARG A 5 -42.61 76.89 -22.63
CA ARG A 5 -41.16 76.71 -22.68
C ARG A 5 -40.89 75.21 -22.58
N ALA A 6 -40.44 74.61 -23.66
CA ALA A 6 -39.83 73.29 -23.62
C ALA A 6 -38.53 73.39 -22.78
N LEU A 7 -38.56 72.83 -21.57
CA LEU A 7 -37.38 72.66 -20.74
C LEU A 7 -36.55 71.54 -21.37
N VAL A 8 -35.57 71.89 -22.20
CA VAL A 8 -34.56 70.93 -22.66
C VAL A 8 -33.64 70.65 -21.48
N VAL A 9 -33.89 69.56 -20.76
CA VAL A 9 -32.95 69.00 -19.78
C VAL A 9 -31.82 68.37 -20.59
N LEU A 10 -30.75 69.13 -20.83
CA LEU A 10 -29.46 68.59 -21.24
C LEU A 10 -28.94 67.75 -20.07
N PHE A 11 -29.09 66.42 -20.16
CA PHE A 11 -28.26 65.52 -19.38
C PHE A 11 -26.83 65.69 -19.89
N ALA A 12 -26.04 66.52 -19.20
CA ALA A 12 -24.60 66.50 -19.36
C ALA A 12 -24.13 65.12 -18.87
N VAL A 13 -23.92 64.18 -19.81
CA VAL A 13 -23.21 62.95 -19.51
C VAL A 13 -21.77 63.35 -19.24
N ASN A 14 -21.44 63.41 -17.96
CA ASN A 14 -20.13 63.84 -17.48
C ASN A 14 -19.14 62.68 -17.72
N VAL A 15 -18.65 62.53 -18.95
CA VAL A 15 -17.71 61.46 -19.32
C VAL A 15 -16.35 61.75 -18.66
N PRO A 16 -15.81 60.85 -17.83
CA PRO A 16 -14.49 61.02 -17.24
C PRO A 16 -13.41 61.09 -18.33
N ILE A 17 -12.48 62.03 -18.20
CA ILE A 17 -11.35 62.17 -19.13
C ILE A 17 -10.29 61.13 -18.74
N VAL A 18 -10.18 60.07 -19.54
CA VAL A 18 -9.15 59.03 -19.42
C VAL A 18 -7.91 59.45 -20.21
N THR A 19 -6.73 59.37 -19.59
CA THR A 19 -5.44 59.61 -20.28
C THR A 19 -4.49 58.44 -20.02
N GLY A 20 -3.78 58.00 -21.07
CA GLY A 20 -2.88 56.84 -21.05
C GLY A 20 -3.49 55.56 -21.62
N LEU A 21 -2.67 54.52 -21.78
CA LEU A 21 -3.14 53.18 -22.15
C LEU A 21 -3.92 52.57 -20.98
N GLU A 22 -5.02 51.89 -21.28
CA GLU A 22 -5.85 51.24 -20.27
C GLU A 22 -5.11 50.05 -19.63
N PRO A 23 -5.17 49.89 -18.29
CA PRO A 23 -4.64 48.71 -17.61
C PRO A 23 -5.31 47.43 -18.07
N ASP A 24 -4.52 46.37 -18.22
CA ASP A 24 -5.03 45.06 -18.60
C ASP A 24 -4.24 43.94 -17.93
N PHE A 25 -4.93 42.82 -17.68
CA PHE A 25 -4.32 41.64 -17.08
C PHE A 25 -3.50 40.89 -18.12
N VAL A 26 -2.24 40.59 -17.81
CA VAL A 26 -1.36 39.88 -18.74
C VAL A 26 -1.69 38.40 -18.80
N TYR A 27 -1.99 37.79 -17.66
CA TYR A 27 -2.33 36.38 -17.51
C TYR A 27 -3.52 36.22 -16.57
N PRO A 28 -4.37 35.19 -16.77
CA PRO A 28 -5.46 34.87 -15.86
C PRO A 28 -4.92 34.46 -14.49
N LEU A 29 -5.64 34.81 -13.43
CA LEU A 29 -5.32 34.39 -12.07
C LEU A 29 -5.61 32.89 -11.91
N GLU A 30 -4.60 32.11 -11.52
CA GLU A 30 -4.70 30.66 -11.40
C GLU A 30 -5.21 30.20 -10.03
N ASN A 31 -5.99 29.12 -10.02
CA ASN A 31 -6.41 28.45 -8.79
C ASN A 31 -5.20 27.82 -8.09
N VAL A 32 -5.19 27.90 -6.75
CA VAL A 32 -4.10 27.40 -5.92
C VAL A 32 -4.64 26.33 -4.99
N THR A 33 -4.04 25.13 -5.01
CA THR A 33 -4.35 24.05 -4.06
C THR A 33 -3.12 23.78 -3.20
N ILE A 34 -3.26 23.93 -1.89
CA ILE A 34 -2.13 23.79 -0.96
C ILE A 34 -2.51 23.00 0.30
N PRO A 35 -1.58 22.25 0.90
CA PRO A 35 -1.80 21.64 2.20
C PRO A 35 -1.94 22.68 3.31
N GLN A 36 -2.78 22.40 4.31
CA GLN A 36 -2.90 23.22 5.51
C GLN A 36 -1.53 23.43 6.18
N GLY A 37 -1.26 24.66 6.59
CA GLY A 37 -0.01 25.09 7.22
C GLY A 37 1.09 25.49 6.23
N ARG A 38 0.89 25.34 4.91
CA ARG A 38 1.79 25.87 3.88
C ARG A 38 1.44 27.29 3.48
N ASP A 39 2.39 27.98 2.88
CA ASP A 39 2.20 29.35 2.40
C ASP A 39 1.54 29.32 1.01
N ALA A 40 0.45 30.07 0.85
CA ALA A 40 -0.22 30.26 -0.44
C ALA A 40 0.20 31.59 -1.05
N THR A 41 0.31 31.65 -2.38
CA THR A 41 0.65 32.88 -3.10
C THR A 41 -0.22 33.04 -4.33
N PHE A 42 -0.77 34.24 -4.52
CA PHE A 42 -1.47 34.65 -5.74
C PHE A 42 -0.70 35.76 -6.43
N THR A 43 -0.47 35.62 -7.73
CA THR A 43 0.30 36.60 -8.53
C THR A 43 -0.60 37.21 -9.59
N CYS A 44 -0.71 38.53 -9.60
CA CYS A 44 -1.51 39.30 -10.53
C CYS A 44 -0.62 40.26 -11.31
N VAL A 45 -0.52 40.06 -12.62
CA VAL A 45 0.31 40.87 -13.51
C VAL A 45 -0.57 41.82 -14.32
N VAL A 46 -0.33 43.14 -14.20
CA VAL A 46 -1.12 44.21 -14.80
C VAL A 46 -0.23 45.16 -15.58
N ASN A 47 -0.46 45.28 -16.88
CA ASN A 47 0.25 46.26 -17.73
C ASN A 47 -0.38 47.65 -17.66
N ASN A 48 0.35 48.68 -18.11
CA ASN A 48 -0.12 50.07 -18.25
C ASN A 48 -0.61 50.76 -16.96
N LEU A 49 -0.26 50.22 -15.77
CA LEU A 49 -0.73 50.74 -14.49
C LEU A 49 -0.22 52.16 -14.18
N GLY A 50 1.03 52.47 -14.55
CA GLY A 50 1.69 53.75 -14.21
C GLY A 50 1.26 54.96 -15.05
N GLY A 51 0.72 54.73 -16.25
CA GLY A 51 0.32 55.77 -17.20
C GLY A 51 -1.15 56.17 -17.15
N TYR A 52 -2.00 55.32 -16.56
CA TYR A 52 -3.44 55.52 -16.52
C TYR A 52 -3.85 56.50 -15.41
N ARG A 53 -4.58 57.55 -15.79
CA ARG A 53 -5.13 58.55 -14.86
C ARG A 53 -6.63 58.69 -15.05
N VAL A 54 -7.38 58.57 -13.96
CA VAL A 54 -8.82 58.88 -13.92
C VAL A 54 -8.98 60.28 -13.35
N SER A 55 -9.46 61.23 -14.16
CA SER A 55 -9.77 62.59 -13.68
C SER A 55 -11.23 62.65 -13.25
N PRO A 56 -11.57 63.17 -12.05
CA PRO A 56 -12.96 63.36 -11.65
C PRO A 56 -13.64 64.36 -12.59
N SER A 57 -14.89 64.10 -12.97
CA SER A 57 -15.64 64.96 -13.89
C SER A 57 -16.19 66.26 -13.26
N SER A 58 -15.74 66.63 -12.06
CA SER A 58 -16.05 67.94 -11.45
C SER A 58 -15.05 68.36 -10.37
N SER A 59 -14.27 69.41 -10.63
CA SER A 59 -13.83 70.33 -9.57
C SER A 59 -13.63 71.73 -10.12
N ALA A 60 -14.71 72.51 -10.14
CA ALA A 60 -14.64 73.97 -10.09
C ALA A 60 -14.29 74.40 -8.65
N SER A 61 -13.08 74.07 -8.22
CA SER A 61 -12.41 74.64 -7.05
C SER A 61 -11.01 74.05 -6.99
N GLY A 62 -10.01 74.92 -7.08
CA GLY A 62 -8.62 74.53 -6.91
C GLY A 62 -8.41 74.01 -5.49
N ASP A 63 -8.08 72.73 -5.40
CA ASP A 63 -7.10 72.12 -4.47
C ASP A 63 -7.32 70.61 -4.41
N HIS A 64 -6.97 69.85 -5.46
CA HIS A 64 -6.79 68.40 -5.32
C HIS A 64 -5.69 67.90 -6.27
N SER A 65 -4.51 67.68 -5.69
CA SER A 65 -3.46 66.78 -6.20
C SER A 65 -3.98 65.33 -6.23
N GLY A 66 -4.95 65.05 -7.10
CA GLY A 66 -5.75 63.83 -7.06
C GLY A 66 -6.00 63.20 -8.43
N SER A 67 -5.05 63.28 -9.34
CA SER A 67 -5.00 62.36 -10.49
C SER A 67 -4.73 60.95 -9.95
N GLY A 68 -5.78 60.20 -9.63
CA GLY A 68 -5.66 58.84 -9.10
C GLY A 68 -5.01 57.94 -10.14
N LYS A 69 -3.75 57.53 -9.90
CA LYS A 69 -3.11 56.46 -10.67
C LYS A 69 -3.89 55.17 -10.47
N ALA A 70 -3.90 54.29 -11.48
CA ALA A 70 -4.44 52.95 -11.32
C ALA A 70 -3.69 52.20 -10.19
N ARG A 71 -4.43 51.46 -9.37
CA ARG A 71 -3.94 50.69 -8.23
C ARG A 71 -4.61 49.32 -8.24
N VAL A 72 -3.82 48.32 -7.84
CA VAL A 72 -4.30 46.95 -7.65
C VAL A 72 -4.80 46.78 -6.22
N ALA A 73 -5.90 46.07 -6.05
CA ALA A 73 -6.45 45.68 -4.77
C ALA A 73 -6.67 44.17 -4.72
N TRP A 74 -6.40 43.58 -3.56
CA TRP A 74 -6.70 42.19 -3.25
C TRP A 74 -7.95 42.12 -2.37
N ILE A 75 -8.91 41.32 -2.79
CA ILE A 75 -10.21 41.19 -2.11
C ILE A 75 -10.51 39.70 -1.96
N LYS A 76 -10.94 39.29 -0.77
CA LYS A 76 -11.52 37.95 -0.55
C LYS A 76 -12.99 38.03 -0.95
N ALA A 77 -13.31 37.52 -2.14
CA ALA A 77 -14.57 37.79 -2.84
C ALA A 77 -15.79 37.19 -2.15
N ASP A 78 -15.63 36.03 -1.49
CA ASP A 78 -16.70 35.36 -0.75
C ASP A 78 -17.14 36.15 0.50
N THR A 79 -16.21 36.76 1.22
CA THR A 79 -16.51 37.60 2.40
C THR A 79 -16.61 39.08 2.07
N LYS A 80 -16.33 39.47 0.82
CA LYS A 80 -16.20 40.87 0.37
C LYS A 80 -15.18 41.68 1.19
N ALA A 81 -14.24 41.01 1.85
CA ALA A 81 -13.24 41.65 2.69
C ALA A 81 -12.09 42.21 1.83
N ILE A 82 -11.82 43.50 1.96
CA ILE A 82 -10.63 44.12 1.35
C ILE A 82 -9.40 43.64 2.13
N LEU A 83 -8.48 42.97 1.44
CA LEU A 83 -7.27 42.42 2.04
C LEU A 83 -6.14 43.45 1.98
N ALA A 84 -5.92 44.03 0.80
CA ALA A 84 -4.87 45.00 0.55
C ALA A 84 -5.23 45.92 -0.61
N ILE A 85 -4.68 47.13 -0.58
CA ILE A 85 -4.75 48.11 -1.67
C ILE A 85 -3.34 48.61 -1.92
N HIS A 86 -2.85 48.43 -3.15
CA HIS A 86 -1.50 48.78 -3.55
C HIS A 86 -0.47 48.06 -2.64
N GLU A 87 0.39 48.81 -1.94
CA GLU A 87 1.39 48.27 -1.01
C GLU A 87 0.86 48.08 0.43
N HIS A 88 -0.36 48.54 0.70
CA HIS A 88 -0.89 48.57 2.06
C HIS A 88 -1.85 47.41 2.30
N VAL A 89 -1.51 46.58 3.29
CA VAL A 89 -2.41 45.56 3.83
C VAL A 89 -3.46 46.25 4.71
N ILE A 90 -4.74 46.06 4.39
CA ILE A 90 -5.88 46.67 5.09
C ILE A 90 -6.45 45.73 6.16
N THR A 91 -6.36 44.41 5.93
CA THR A 91 -6.82 43.41 6.88
C THR A 91 -5.93 43.35 8.13
N ASN A 92 -6.54 43.08 9.30
CA ASN A 92 -5.81 42.85 10.56
C ASN A 92 -5.17 41.45 10.64
N ASN A 93 -5.34 40.61 9.61
CA ASN A 93 -4.77 39.28 9.60
C ASN A 93 -3.27 39.34 9.28
N ALA A 94 -2.44 39.23 10.33
CA ALA A 94 -0.98 39.27 10.27
C ALA A 94 -0.32 38.19 9.39
N ARG A 95 -1.08 37.19 8.93
CA ARG A 95 -0.60 36.16 8.00
C ARG A 95 -0.59 36.62 6.55
N LEU A 96 -1.32 37.69 6.22
CA LEU A 96 -1.33 38.23 4.87
C LEU A 96 -0.26 39.30 4.69
N SER A 97 0.41 39.25 3.56
CA SER A 97 1.33 40.29 3.11
C SER A 97 1.21 40.45 1.61
N VAL A 98 1.55 41.63 1.11
CA VAL A 98 1.60 41.91 -0.33
C VAL A 98 3.01 42.33 -0.68
N THR A 99 3.51 41.80 -1.78
CA THR A 99 4.74 42.26 -2.42
C THR A 99 4.42 42.74 -3.83
N HIS A 100 5.25 43.63 -4.35
CA HIS A 100 5.21 44.00 -5.75
C HIS A 100 6.62 43.90 -6.32
N SER A 101 6.75 43.32 -7.51
CA SER A 101 7.98 43.31 -8.29
C SER A 101 7.70 44.10 -9.55
N ASP A 102 8.59 45.05 -9.85
CA ASP A 102 8.45 45.92 -11.01
C ASP A 102 7.12 46.72 -11.02
N TYR A 103 6.84 47.48 -12.08
CA TYR A 103 5.62 48.30 -12.18
C TYR A 103 4.34 47.49 -12.48
N ASN A 104 4.42 46.16 -12.64
CA ASN A 104 3.32 45.34 -13.16
C ASN A 104 2.95 44.10 -12.33
N THR A 105 3.81 43.58 -11.46
CA THR A 105 3.54 42.31 -10.75
C THR A 105 3.16 42.55 -9.29
N TRP A 106 1.96 42.10 -8.92
CA TRP A 106 1.38 42.26 -7.60
C TRP A 106 1.09 40.90 -6.99
N THR A 107 1.63 40.63 -5.81
CA THR A 107 1.62 39.28 -5.23
C THR A 107 1.03 39.29 -3.83
N LEU A 108 -0.01 38.50 -3.59
CA LEU A 108 -0.60 38.28 -2.27
C LEU A 108 -0.02 37.00 -1.67
N HIS A 109 0.55 37.09 -0.48
CA HIS A 109 1.04 35.95 0.28
C HIS A 109 0.15 35.70 1.49
N ILE A 110 -0.20 34.43 1.74
CA ILE A 110 -0.95 33.97 2.89
C ILE A 110 -0.09 32.94 3.61
N ARG A 111 0.49 33.33 4.75
CA ARG A 111 1.35 32.43 5.54
C ARG A 111 0.54 31.42 6.33
N GLY A 112 1.03 30.18 6.38
CA GLY A 112 0.45 29.09 7.17
C GLY A 112 -1.05 28.96 6.95
N ALA A 113 -1.44 28.67 5.71
CA ALA A 113 -2.83 28.66 5.29
C ALA A 113 -3.69 27.72 6.12
N ARG A 114 -4.92 28.13 6.37
CA ARG A 114 -5.87 27.43 7.23
C ARG A 114 -7.16 27.17 6.48
N ARG A 115 -8.01 26.30 7.02
CA ARG A 115 -9.27 25.91 6.38
C ARG A 115 -10.18 27.12 6.12
N GLU A 116 -10.15 28.13 6.98
CA GLU A 116 -10.89 29.38 6.84
C GLU A 116 -10.38 30.29 5.70
N ASP A 117 -9.15 30.10 5.23
CA ASP A 117 -8.60 30.89 4.12
C ASP A 117 -9.13 30.42 2.78
N ARG A 118 -9.65 29.19 2.70
CA ARG A 118 -10.31 28.64 1.51
C ARG A 118 -11.36 29.61 0.98
N GLY A 119 -11.39 29.79 -0.33
CA GLY A 119 -12.36 30.69 -0.96
C GLY A 119 -11.82 31.37 -2.21
N ILE A 120 -12.59 32.33 -2.70
CA ILE A 120 -12.29 33.05 -3.93
C ILE A 120 -11.51 34.34 -3.58
N TYR A 121 -10.32 34.48 -4.17
CA TYR A 121 -9.48 35.67 -4.08
C TYR A 121 -9.54 36.42 -5.40
N MET A 122 -9.69 37.74 -5.33
CA MET A 122 -9.88 38.61 -6.48
C MET A 122 -8.78 39.67 -6.51
N CYS A 123 -8.13 39.79 -7.68
CA CYS A 123 -7.28 40.91 -8.03
C CYS A 123 -8.14 41.92 -8.81
N GLN A 124 -8.24 43.15 -8.30
CA GLN A 124 -9.08 44.20 -8.87
C GLN A 124 -8.26 45.45 -9.18
N VAL A 125 -8.53 46.10 -10.32
CA VAL A 125 -7.92 47.37 -10.72
C VAL A 125 -8.99 48.44 -10.78
N ASN A 126 -8.74 49.60 -10.19
CA ASN A 126 -9.67 50.73 -10.11
C ASN A 126 -9.82 51.53 -11.42
N THR A 127 -9.96 50.83 -12.56
CA THR A 127 -10.34 51.42 -13.85
C THR A 127 -11.83 51.81 -13.86
N ASP A 128 -12.26 52.56 -14.86
CA ASP A 128 -13.68 52.88 -15.08
C ASP A 128 -14.06 52.47 -16.52
N PRO A 129 -14.76 51.32 -16.72
CA PRO A 129 -15.28 50.41 -15.71
C PRO A 129 -14.20 49.60 -14.97
N MET A 130 -14.51 49.12 -13.77
CA MET A 130 -13.58 48.35 -12.93
C MET A 130 -13.26 46.99 -13.56
N LYS A 131 -11.98 46.65 -13.64
CA LYS A 131 -11.50 45.33 -14.10
C LYS A 131 -11.11 44.44 -12.93
N SER A 132 -11.44 43.15 -12.99
CA SER A 132 -11.03 42.17 -12.00
C SER A 132 -10.85 40.77 -12.56
N GLN A 133 -10.05 39.96 -11.87
CA GLN A 133 -9.91 38.53 -12.09
C GLN A 133 -9.92 37.78 -10.76
N SER A 134 -10.42 36.55 -10.76
CA SER A 134 -10.63 35.76 -9.55
C SER A 134 -10.03 34.37 -9.67
N ALA A 135 -9.54 33.84 -8.56
CA ALA A 135 -9.06 32.48 -8.44
C ALA A 135 -9.46 31.88 -7.10
N PHE A 136 -9.52 30.56 -7.05
CA PHE A 136 -9.91 29.81 -5.88
C PHE A 136 -8.69 29.28 -5.12
N LEU A 137 -8.66 29.51 -3.81
CA LEU A 137 -7.73 28.85 -2.90
C LEU A 137 -8.42 27.61 -2.32
N GLU A 138 -7.91 26.43 -2.67
CA GLU A 138 -8.29 25.18 -2.03
C GLU A 138 -7.24 24.81 -0.97
N VAL A 139 -7.70 24.58 0.26
CA VAL A 139 -6.84 24.16 1.37
C VAL A 139 -7.15 22.70 1.70
N VAL A 140 -6.19 21.83 1.38
CA VAL A 140 -6.32 20.38 1.55
C VAL A 140 -5.58 19.89 2.80
N ILE A 141 -5.98 18.73 3.32
CA ILE A 141 -5.37 18.12 4.52
C ILE A 141 -5.03 16.67 4.15
N PRO A 142 -3.75 16.25 4.19
CA PRO A 142 -3.35 14.87 3.96
C PRO A 142 -4.07 13.87 4.87
N PRO A 143 -4.18 12.59 4.46
CA PRO A 143 -4.83 11.58 5.28
C PRO A 143 -3.97 11.23 6.50
N ASP A 144 -4.63 11.00 7.63
CA ASP A 144 -4.00 10.59 8.88
C ASP A 144 -4.88 9.56 9.59
N ILE A 145 -4.29 8.42 10.01
CA ILE A 145 -5.02 7.31 10.61
C ILE A 145 -5.24 7.57 12.10
N ILE A 146 -6.51 7.55 12.52
CA ILE A 146 -6.91 7.75 13.91
C ILE A 146 -6.64 6.44 14.66
N SER A 147 -5.50 6.38 15.33
CA SER A 147 -5.00 5.15 15.97
C SER A 147 -5.94 4.63 17.07
N GLU A 148 -6.64 5.52 17.77
CA GLU A 148 -7.58 5.20 18.86
C GLU A 148 -8.86 4.52 18.37
N GLU A 149 -9.29 4.84 17.15
CA GLU A 149 -10.51 4.28 16.54
C GLU A 149 -10.23 3.11 15.58
N THR A 150 -8.96 2.87 15.28
CA THR A 150 -8.49 1.84 14.36
C THR A 150 -8.05 0.60 15.13
N THR A 151 -8.56 -0.58 14.78
CA THR A 151 -8.21 -1.84 15.45
C THR A 151 -6.68 -2.07 15.44
N ASN A 152 -6.16 -2.71 16.48
CA ASN A 152 -4.78 -3.19 16.52
C ASN A 152 -4.74 -4.65 16.05
N ASP A 153 -3.78 -5.43 16.52
CA ASP A 153 -3.76 -6.86 16.27
C ASP A 153 -5.00 -7.53 16.87
N LEU A 154 -5.58 -8.47 16.13
CA LEU A 154 -6.86 -9.09 16.46
C LEU A 154 -6.69 -10.61 16.55
N MET A 155 -7.19 -11.21 17.64
CA MET A 155 -7.22 -12.65 17.85
C MET A 155 -8.65 -13.16 17.71
N VAL A 156 -8.86 -14.18 16.88
CA VAL A 156 -10.16 -14.83 16.67
C VAL A 156 -10.02 -16.35 16.64
N PRO A 157 -11.00 -17.12 17.12
CA PRO A 157 -11.01 -18.56 16.94
C PRO A 157 -11.23 -18.94 15.47
N GLU A 158 -10.67 -20.07 15.03
CA GLU A 158 -10.96 -20.66 13.72
C GLU A 158 -12.48 -20.95 13.58
N GLY A 159 -13.05 -20.60 12.42
CA GLY A 159 -14.49 -20.60 12.17
C GLY A 159 -15.23 -19.38 12.73
N GLY A 160 -14.57 -18.52 13.51
CA GLY A 160 -15.13 -17.28 14.05
C GLY A 160 -15.30 -16.15 13.02
N ALA A 161 -15.64 -14.96 13.50
CA ALA A 161 -15.74 -13.75 12.70
C ALA A 161 -14.72 -12.69 13.17
N ALA A 162 -14.02 -12.07 12.22
CA ALA A 162 -13.09 -10.98 12.47
C ALA A 162 -13.65 -9.66 11.91
N LYS A 163 -13.54 -8.59 12.68
CA LYS A 163 -13.94 -7.23 12.30
C LYS A 163 -12.75 -6.29 12.49
N LEU A 164 -12.11 -5.92 11.38
CA LEU A 164 -11.00 -4.98 11.35
C LEU A 164 -11.54 -3.60 11.00
N VAL A 165 -11.29 -2.60 11.84
CA VAL A 165 -11.75 -1.22 11.63
C VAL A 165 -10.55 -0.33 11.38
N CYS A 166 -10.65 0.56 10.39
CA CYS A 166 -9.65 1.59 10.11
C CYS A 166 -10.34 2.92 9.80
N LYS A 167 -9.99 3.93 10.59
CA LYS A 167 -10.55 5.27 10.54
C LYS A 167 -9.44 6.25 10.24
N ALA A 168 -9.68 7.14 9.29
CA ALA A 168 -8.73 8.20 8.93
C ALA A 168 -9.44 9.54 8.81
N ARG A 169 -8.72 10.60 9.14
CA ARG A 169 -9.11 12.00 8.95
C ARG A 169 -8.31 12.61 7.81
N GLY A 170 -8.86 13.63 7.17
CA GLY A 170 -8.24 14.33 6.05
C GLY A 170 -9.29 15.15 5.31
N TYR A 171 -8.84 16.02 4.41
CA TYR A 171 -9.71 16.78 3.52
C TYR A 171 -9.11 16.82 2.10
N PRO A 172 -9.79 16.28 1.08
CA PRO A 172 -11.09 15.60 1.11
C PRO A 172 -11.16 14.38 2.05
N LYS A 173 -12.36 13.88 2.37
CA LYS A 173 -12.51 12.72 3.27
C LYS A 173 -11.72 11.53 2.69
N PRO A 174 -10.80 10.90 3.46
CA PRO A 174 -10.04 9.76 2.97
C PRO A 174 -10.91 8.54 2.69
N GLU A 175 -10.61 7.87 1.58
CA GLU A 175 -11.09 6.54 1.25
C GLU A 175 -10.16 5.49 1.86
N ILE A 176 -10.76 4.41 2.39
CA ILE A 176 -10.04 3.31 3.03
C ILE A 176 -10.07 2.09 2.13
N MET A 177 -8.90 1.53 1.89
CA MET A 177 -8.69 0.30 1.14
C MET A 177 -7.90 -0.70 1.98
N TRP A 178 -8.35 -1.95 1.98
CA TRP A 178 -7.72 -3.07 2.63
C TRP A 178 -7.01 -3.95 1.62
N ARG A 179 -5.85 -4.47 2.00
CA ARG A 179 -5.15 -5.55 1.29
C ARG A 179 -4.39 -6.43 2.27
N ARG A 180 -4.04 -7.64 1.87
CA ARG A 180 -3.09 -8.46 2.62
C ARG A 180 -1.66 -8.07 2.26
N GLU A 181 -0.78 -8.09 3.25
CA GLU A 181 0.65 -7.76 3.07
C GLU A 181 1.37 -8.79 2.18
N ASP A 182 0.95 -10.07 2.26
CA ASP A 182 1.50 -11.18 1.48
C ASP A 182 1.02 -11.19 0.01
N GLY A 183 0.17 -10.23 -0.40
CA GLY A 183 -0.38 -10.15 -1.75
C GLY A 183 -1.49 -11.17 -2.05
N THR A 184 -1.87 -12.01 -1.09
CA THR A 184 -2.98 -12.96 -1.28
C THR A 184 -4.33 -12.27 -1.21
N GLU A 185 -5.33 -12.88 -1.84
CA GLU A 185 -6.66 -12.30 -1.95
C GLU A 185 -7.44 -12.39 -0.61
N ILE A 186 -8.22 -11.37 -0.32
CA ILE A 186 -9.19 -11.33 0.76
C ILE A 186 -10.39 -12.17 0.36
N ILE A 187 -10.80 -13.11 1.23
CA ILE A 187 -11.94 -13.99 0.96
C ILE A 187 -13.20 -13.40 1.60
N SER A 188 -14.06 -12.83 0.75
CA SER A 188 -15.40 -12.38 1.16
C SER A 188 -16.42 -13.51 1.03
N ARG A 189 -17.35 -13.57 2.00
CA ARG A 189 -18.41 -14.59 2.08
C ARG A 189 -19.80 -13.96 2.22
N THR A 190 -19.98 -12.74 1.71
CA THR A 190 -21.20 -11.93 1.88
C THR A 190 -22.33 -12.24 0.88
N GLY A 191 -22.16 -13.24 0.00
CA GLY A 191 -23.17 -13.60 -1.00
C GLY A 191 -24.35 -14.40 -0.43
N LEU A 192 -25.58 -14.07 -0.84
CA LEU A 192 -26.85 -14.77 -0.55
C LEU A 192 -26.83 -16.27 -0.94
N SER A 193 -25.90 -16.67 -1.82
CA SER A 193 -25.68 -18.05 -2.26
C SER A 193 -24.57 -18.78 -1.48
N GLY A 194 -23.97 -18.18 -0.46
CA GLY A 194 -22.83 -18.75 0.27
C GLY A 194 -21.53 -18.81 -0.55
N GLY A 195 -21.48 -18.13 -1.70
CA GLY A 195 -20.30 -18.07 -2.56
C GLY A 195 -19.11 -17.38 -1.89
N LYS A 196 -17.92 -17.95 -2.10
CA LYS A 196 -16.64 -17.33 -1.72
C LYS A 196 -16.15 -16.46 -2.87
N THR A 197 -15.99 -15.18 -2.63
CA THR A 197 -15.38 -14.24 -3.59
C THR A 197 -13.99 -13.91 -3.12
N LYS A 198 -12.99 -14.07 -4.00
CA LYS A 198 -11.63 -13.64 -3.73
C LYS A 198 -11.44 -12.24 -4.31
N LEU A 199 -10.93 -11.33 -3.50
CA LEU A 199 -10.75 -9.93 -3.85
C LEU A 199 -9.29 -9.52 -3.58
N PRO A 200 -8.59 -8.90 -4.52
CA PRO A 200 -7.24 -8.39 -4.26
C PRO A 200 -7.25 -7.26 -3.23
N THR A 201 -8.33 -6.47 -3.21
CA THR A 201 -8.55 -5.36 -2.27
C THR A 201 -10.00 -5.32 -1.82
N ALA A 202 -10.25 -4.70 -0.65
CA ALA A 202 -11.61 -4.44 -0.17
C ALA A 202 -11.74 -2.99 0.28
N GLU A 203 -12.84 -2.34 -0.05
CA GLU A 203 -13.08 -0.93 0.28
C GLU A 203 -13.93 -0.77 1.56
N GLY A 204 -13.74 0.34 2.24
CA GLY A 204 -14.54 0.76 3.39
C GLY A 204 -13.78 0.78 4.71
N GLU A 205 -14.28 1.54 5.67
CA GLU A 205 -13.66 1.73 6.99
C GLU A 205 -13.69 0.46 7.86
N THR A 206 -14.43 -0.58 7.46
CA THR A 206 -14.56 -1.84 8.20
C THR A 206 -14.50 -3.04 7.27
N LEU A 207 -13.51 -3.91 7.49
CA LEU A 207 -13.40 -5.21 6.85
C LEU A 207 -13.96 -6.29 7.79
N THR A 208 -15.00 -6.99 7.32
CA THR A 208 -15.61 -8.10 8.07
C THR A 208 -15.32 -9.42 7.37
N LEU A 209 -14.66 -10.34 8.08
CA LEU A 209 -14.37 -11.70 7.63
C LEU A 209 -15.20 -12.67 8.47
N SER A 210 -16.04 -13.48 7.83
CA SER A 210 -16.84 -14.50 8.52
C SER A 210 -16.24 -15.89 8.29
N LYS A 211 -16.44 -16.82 9.24
CA LYS A 211 -15.93 -18.20 9.15
C LYS A 211 -14.45 -18.24 8.78
N VAL A 212 -13.64 -17.51 9.55
CA VAL A 212 -12.21 -17.31 9.31
C VAL A 212 -11.47 -18.64 9.39
N THR A 213 -10.57 -18.90 8.45
CA THR A 213 -9.74 -20.10 8.35
C THR A 213 -8.29 -19.76 8.67
N ARG A 214 -7.47 -20.76 9.06
CA ARG A 214 -6.03 -20.52 9.31
C ARG A 214 -5.25 -19.92 8.13
N GLY A 215 -5.69 -20.15 6.88
CA GLY A 215 -5.09 -19.53 5.69
C GLY A 215 -5.37 -18.02 5.53
N GLU A 216 -6.34 -17.49 6.28
CA GLU A 216 -6.63 -16.06 6.35
C GLU A 216 -5.86 -15.34 7.47
N MET A 217 -5.10 -16.09 8.28
CA MET A 217 -4.13 -15.53 9.23
C MET A 217 -3.06 -14.76 8.47
N GLY A 218 -2.67 -13.60 9.00
CA GLY A 218 -1.61 -12.80 8.41
C GLY A 218 -1.75 -11.32 8.69
N ALA A 219 -0.90 -10.54 8.06
CA ALA A 219 -0.93 -9.09 8.16
C ALA A 219 -1.89 -8.48 7.12
N TYR A 220 -2.78 -7.64 7.61
CA TYR A 220 -3.66 -6.81 6.80
C TYR A 220 -3.17 -5.36 6.88
N LEU A 221 -3.20 -4.68 5.74
CA LEU A 221 -2.87 -3.27 5.61
C LEU A 221 -4.16 -2.51 5.34
N CYS A 222 -4.50 -1.54 6.19
CA CYS A 222 -5.45 -0.50 5.81
C CYS A 222 -4.69 0.70 5.25
N ILE A 223 -5.13 1.20 4.11
CA ILE A 223 -4.51 2.28 3.35
C ILE A 223 -5.54 3.40 3.26
N ALA A 224 -5.16 4.59 3.71
CA ALA A 224 -6.01 5.78 3.67
C ALA A 224 -5.45 6.78 2.66
N SER A 225 -6.28 7.16 1.68
CA SER A 225 -5.91 8.10 0.63
C SER A 225 -7.06 9.08 0.36
N ASN A 226 -6.73 10.35 0.13
CA ASN A 226 -7.68 11.36 -0.34
C ASN A 226 -7.15 12.16 -1.55
N GLY A 227 -6.17 11.59 -2.27
CA GLY A 227 -5.48 12.26 -3.38
C GLY A 227 -4.44 13.30 -2.96
N VAL A 228 -4.28 13.57 -1.65
CA VAL A 228 -3.27 14.49 -1.12
C VAL A 228 -2.11 13.67 -0.50
N PRO A 229 -0.88 13.79 -1.02
CA PRO A 229 0.26 13.08 -0.46
C PRO A 229 0.65 13.58 0.96
N PRO A 230 1.19 12.71 1.83
CA PRO A 230 1.41 11.28 1.62
C PRO A 230 0.16 10.44 1.90
N THR A 231 -0.05 9.40 1.10
CA THR A 231 -0.93 8.28 1.48
C THR A 231 -0.35 7.57 2.69
N VAL A 232 -1.19 7.23 3.67
CA VAL A 232 -0.76 6.56 4.92
C VAL A 232 -1.37 5.17 5.03
N SER A 233 -0.71 4.28 5.78
CA SER A 233 -1.20 2.93 6.00
C SER A 233 -0.90 2.42 7.41
N LYS A 234 -1.79 1.57 7.96
CA LYS A 234 -1.57 0.86 9.23
C LYS A 234 -1.57 -0.64 8.98
N ARG A 235 -0.60 -1.33 9.59
CA ARG A 235 -0.47 -2.79 9.58
C ARG A 235 -1.12 -3.41 10.81
N MET A 236 -1.89 -4.48 10.62
CA MET A 236 -2.65 -5.17 11.66
C MET A 236 -2.52 -6.68 11.47
N MET A 237 -2.10 -7.40 12.52
CA MET A 237 -2.03 -8.86 12.47
C MET A 237 -3.36 -9.50 12.85
N LEU A 238 -3.89 -10.34 11.97
CA LEU A 238 -4.98 -11.25 12.28
C LEU A 238 -4.42 -12.59 12.73
N HIS A 239 -4.60 -12.91 14.01
CA HIS A 239 -4.26 -14.19 14.61
C HIS A 239 -5.49 -15.09 14.66
N VAL A 240 -5.41 -16.26 14.03
CA VAL A 240 -6.46 -17.28 14.08
C VAL A 240 -6.04 -18.37 15.07
N HIS A 241 -6.82 -18.57 16.13
CA HIS A 241 -6.54 -19.56 17.18
C HIS A 241 -7.28 -20.87 16.93
N PHE A 242 -6.57 -21.98 17.05
CA PHE A 242 -7.07 -23.35 16.91
C PHE A 242 -6.27 -24.31 17.79
N HIS A 243 -6.91 -25.41 18.21
CA HIS A 243 -6.23 -26.47 18.96
C HIS A 243 -5.11 -27.11 18.13
N PRO A 244 -4.07 -27.69 18.77
CA PRO A 244 -2.98 -28.31 18.03
C PRO A 244 -3.46 -29.49 17.19
N MET A 245 -2.83 -29.70 16.03
CA MET A 245 -3.01 -30.87 15.20
C MET A 245 -1.66 -31.54 14.99
N VAL A 246 -1.57 -32.85 15.25
CA VAL A 246 -0.35 -33.63 15.09
C VAL A 246 -0.52 -34.61 13.93
N GLN A 247 0.38 -34.55 12.96
CA GLN A 247 0.45 -35.46 11.83
C GLN A 247 1.75 -36.27 11.90
N VAL A 248 1.60 -37.60 11.86
CA VAL A 248 2.70 -38.54 11.94
C VAL A 248 2.88 -39.20 10.56
N PRO A 249 3.90 -38.83 9.78
CA PRO A 249 4.08 -39.38 8.43
C PRO A 249 4.37 -40.89 8.46
N ASN A 250 5.16 -41.35 9.43
CA ASN A 250 5.53 -42.75 9.61
C ASN A 250 5.13 -43.21 11.02
N GLN A 251 3.98 -43.86 11.15
CA GLN A 251 3.49 -44.37 12.43
C GLN A 251 4.20 -45.67 12.86
N LEU A 252 4.85 -46.35 11.91
CA LEU A 252 5.61 -47.57 12.15
C LEU A 252 7.01 -47.39 11.56
N VAL A 253 8.02 -47.39 12.41
CA VAL A 253 9.42 -47.15 12.03
C VAL A 253 10.24 -48.36 12.42
N GLY A 254 10.93 -48.96 11.45
CA GLY A 254 11.85 -50.06 11.68
C GLY A 254 13.27 -49.59 11.55
N ALA A 255 14.13 -49.98 12.48
CA ALA A 255 15.56 -49.66 12.44
C ALA A 255 16.39 -50.78 13.06
N PRO A 256 17.56 -51.13 12.47
CA PRO A 256 18.45 -52.12 13.05
C PRO A 256 19.07 -51.62 14.35
N THR A 257 19.27 -52.54 15.31
CA THR A 257 20.06 -52.24 16.51
C THR A 257 21.46 -51.71 16.16
N GLY A 258 21.97 -50.78 16.97
CA GLY A 258 23.24 -50.09 16.75
C GLY A 258 23.16 -48.83 15.88
N THR A 259 22.06 -48.60 15.17
CA THR A 259 21.89 -47.43 14.28
C THR A 259 21.27 -46.24 15.02
N ASN A 260 21.35 -45.04 14.42
CA ASN A 260 20.62 -43.87 14.90
C ASN A 260 19.28 -43.78 14.14
N VAL A 261 18.18 -43.62 14.86
CA VAL A 261 16.84 -43.52 14.27
C VAL A 261 16.23 -42.16 14.56
N THR A 262 15.52 -41.58 13.59
CA THR A 262 14.83 -40.29 13.75
C THR A 262 13.33 -40.49 13.62
N LEU A 263 12.59 -40.10 14.66
CA LEU A 263 11.14 -40.03 14.65
C LEU A 263 10.71 -38.60 14.35
N VAL A 264 9.65 -38.43 13.55
CA VAL A 264 9.21 -37.12 13.06
C VAL A 264 7.72 -36.94 13.26
N CYS A 265 7.30 -35.78 13.77
CA CYS A 265 5.91 -35.33 13.78
C CYS A 265 5.79 -33.92 13.19
N HIS A 266 4.70 -33.66 12.50
CA HIS A 266 4.34 -32.33 12.01
C HIS A 266 3.20 -31.80 12.87
N VAL A 267 3.37 -30.60 13.40
CA VAL A 267 2.44 -29.96 14.31
C VAL A 267 1.96 -28.66 13.70
N GLU A 268 0.65 -28.45 13.67
CA GLU A 268 0.05 -27.14 13.40
C GLU A 268 -0.66 -26.65 14.66
N ALA A 269 -0.33 -25.45 15.14
CA ALA A 269 -0.96 -24.89 16.33
C ALA A 269 -0.89 -23.36 16.36
N SER A 270 -1.97 -22.73 16.83
CA SER A 270 -2.03 -21.30 17.11
C SER A 270 -2.97 -21.04 18.29
N PRO A 271 -2.55 -20.40 19.40
CA PRO A 271 -1.22 -19.86 19.65
C PRO A 271 -0.13 -20.92 19.64
N LYS A 272 1.13 -20.47 19.60
CA LYS A 272 2.31 -21.34 19.62
C LYS A 272 2.17 -22.39 20.73
N ALA A 273 2.25 -23.66 20.36
CA ALA A 273 2.19 -24.78 21.28
C ALA A 273 3.54 -25.09 21.93
N ILE A 274 3.48 -25.79 23.06
CA ILE A 274 4.60 -26.48 23.69
C ILE A 274 4.58 -27.92 23.18
N ASN A 275 5.71 -28.35 22.65
CA ASN A 275 5.90 -29.62 21.98
C ASN A 275 6.86 -30.49 22.80
N TYR A 276 6.53 -31.76 23.02
CA TYR A 276 7.40 -32.69 23.75
C TYR A 276 7.15 -34.14 23.37
N TRP A 277 8.10 -35.01 23.70
CA TRP A 277 8.01 -36.45 23.43
C TRP A 277 7.83 -37.24 24.72
N THR A 278 7.04 -38.30 24.66
CA THR A 278 6.90 -39.27 25.75
C THR A 278 7.03 -40.69 25.21
N ARG A 279 7.37 -41.65 26.07
CA ARG A 279 7.12 -43.07 25.77
C ARG A 279 5.63 -43.37 25.91
N GLU A 280 5.20 -44.50 25.35
CA GLU A 280 3.83 -45.01 25.50
C GLU A 280 3.45 -45.25 26.98
N SER A 281 4.45 -45.50 27.84
CA SER A 281 4.29 -45.59 29.31
C SER A 281 3.94 -44.26 29.98
N GLY A 282 4.03 -43.12 29.28
CA GLY A 282 3.82 -41.78 29.83
C GLY A 282 5.10 -41.11 30.35
N GLU A 283 6.25 -41.80 30.32
CA GLU A 283 7.53 -41.22 30.71
C GLU A 283 7.96 -40.13 29.71
N MET A 284 8.26 -38.93 30.23
CA MET A 284 8.73 -37.82 29.40
C MET A 284 10.17 -38.05 28.94
N ILE A 285 10.41 -37.85 27.65
CA ILE A 285 11.74 -37.98 27.06
C ILE A 285 12.46 -36.63 27.17
N ILE A 286 13.65 -36.64 27.75
CA ILE A 286 14.50 -35.45 27.95
C ILE A 286 15.78 -35.62 27.14
N THR A 287 16.29 -34.52 26.58
CA THR A 287 17.52 -34.52 25.79
C THR A 287 18.72 -34.96 26.64
N ASN A 288 19.48 -35.94 26.15
CA ASN A 288 20.69 -36.46 26.79
C ASN A 288 21.60 -37.11 25.73
N SER A 289 22.56 -37.95 26.12
CA SER A 289 23.42 -38.68 25.17
C SER A 289 22.68 -39.70 24.31
N LYS A 290 21.50 -40.15 24.74
CA LYS A 290 20.66 -41.14 24.06
C LYS A 290 19.62 -40.50 23.14
N TYR A 291 18.98 -39.42 23.59
CA TYR A 291 17.89 -38.73 22.89
C TYR A 291 18.30 -37.30 22.54
N ALA A 292 18.21 -36.94 21.27
CA ALA A 292 18.37 -35.56 20.81
C ALA A 292 17.06 -35.07 20.16
N MET A 293 16.48 -34.00 20.69
CA MET A 293 15.24 -33.42 20.19
C MET A 293 15.50 -32.08 19.50
N SER A 294 14.80 -31.83 18.41
CA SER A 294 14.86 -30.56 17.68
C SER A 294 13.50 -30.19 17.09
N GLU A 295 13.21 -28.89 17.04
CA GLU A 295 12.03 -28.34 16.39
C GLU A 295 12.45 -27.43 15.24
N MET A 296 11.82 -27.61 14.07
CA MET A 296 12.05 -26.75 12.91
C MET A 296 10.74 -26.09 12.52
N LYS A 297 10.73 -24.75 12.44
CA LYS A 297 9.56 -24.00 11.99
C LYS A 297 9.42 -24.12 10.48
N THR A 298 8.25 -24.54 10.01
CA THR A 298 7.93 -24.63 8.58
C THR A 298 7.05 -23.46 8.14
N SER A 299 6.22 -22.93 9.03
CA SER A 299 5.37 -21.76 8.77
C SER A 299 5.18 -20.92 10.05
N VAL A 300 4.31 -19.91 10.00
CA VAL A 300 3.92 -19.10 11.18
C VAL A 300 3.27 -19.96 12.28
N TYR A 301 2.54 -21.02 11.90
CA TYR A 301 1.78 -21.89 12.81
C TYR A 301 2.14 -23.39 12.68
N SER A 302 3.07 -23.78 11.80
CA SER A 302 3.48 -25.18 11.57
C SER A 302 4.93 -25.43 11.99
N VAL A 303 5.16 -26.52 12.72
CA VAL A 303 6.46 -26.95 13.26
C VAL A 303 6.67 -28.43 12.97
N GLN A 304 7.88 -28.82 12.57
CA GLN A 304 8.31 -30.21 12.52
C GLN A 304 9.11 -30.55 13.78
N MET A 305 8.60 -31.49 14.58
CA MET A 305 9.30 -32.07 15.73
C MET A 305 10.13 -33.27 15.27
N ARG A 306 11.37 -33.38 15.76
CA ARG A 306 12.24 -34.54 15.54
C ARG A 306 12.78 -35.06 16.86
N LEU A 307 12.79 -36.38 17.00
CA LEU A 307 13.45 -37.11 18.09
C LEU A 307 14.44 -38.09 17.47
N VAL A 308 15.74 -37.84 17.69
CA VAL A 308 16.83 -38.73 17.29
C VAL A 308 17.19 -39.62 18.48
N ILE A 309 17.17 -40.92 18.26
CA ILE A 309 17.57 -41.95 19.24
C ILE A 309 18.91 -42.50 18.77
N MET A 310 19.97 -42.27 19.56
CA MET A 310 21.34 -42.65 19.23
C MET A 310 21.61 -44.10 19.60
N ASN A 311 22.34 -44.85 18.77
CA ASN A 311 22.78 -46.23 19.04
C ASN A 311 21.64 -47.14 19.55
N LEU A 312 20.64 -47.41 18.71
CA LEU A 312 19.40 -48.11 19.05
C LEU A 312 19.64 -49.46 19.74
N GLN A 313 19.00 -49.67 20.88
CA GLN A 313 19.06 -50.91 21.66
C GLN A 313 17.67 -51.54 21.79
N LYS A 314 17.60 -52.83 22.14
CA LYS A 314 16.32 -53.55 22.30
C LYS A 314 15.35 -52.90 23.30
N GLN A 315 15.87 -52.25 24.34
CA GLN A 315 15.09 -51.51 25.35
C GLN A 315 14.47 -50.19 24.83
N ASP A 316 14.95 -49.69 23.70
CA ASP A 316 14.43 -48.47 23.07
C ASP A 316 13.27 -48.74 22.13
N LEU A 317 13.03 -50.00 21.79
CA LEU A 317 11.89 -50.41 20.98
C LEU A 317 10.59 -50.20 21.76
N GLY A 318 9.50 -49.97 21.04
CA GLY A 318 8.18 -49.73 21.62
C GLY A 318 7.49 -48.48 21.08
N GLY A 319 6.44 -48.06 21.78
CA GLY A 319 5.66 -46.89 21.41
C GLY A 319 6.26 -45.57 21.93
N TYR A 320 6.24 -44.58 21.07
CA TYR A 320 6.61 -43.18 21.32
C TYR A 320 5.41 -42.30 20.99
N LYS A 321 5.23 -41.23 21.76
CA LYS A 321 4.23 -40.20 21.50
C LYS A 321 4.89 -38.84 21.31
N CYS A 322 4.47 -38.11 20.31
CA CYS A 322 4.72 -36.66 20.21
C CYS A 322 3.45 -35.94 20.65
N ILE A 323 3.59 -35.05 21.63
CA ILE A 323 2.48 -34.33 22.24
C ILE A 323 2.69 -32.84 22.04
N SER A 324 1.62 -32.15 21.65
CA SER A 324 1.60 -30.71 21.45
C SER A 324 0.43 -30.09 22.21
N LYS A 325 0.69 -29.03 22.98
CA LYS A 325 -0.30 -28.35 23.82
C LYS A 325 -0.24 -26.83 23.67
N ASN A 326 -1.37 -26.18 23.41
CA ASN A 326 -1.51 -24.73 23.46
C ASN A 326 -2.64 -24.31 24.42
N SER A 327 -2.97 -23.02 24.47
CA SER A 327 -4.03 -22.50 25.34
C SER A 327 -5.46 -22.91 24.92
N ILE A 328 -5.63 -23.50 23.73
CA ILE A 328 -6.91 -23.93 23.20
C ILE A 328 -7.14 -25.44 23.44
N GLY A 329 -6.08 -26.25 23.42
CA GLY A 329 -6.16 -27.68 23.68
C GLY A 329 -4.83 -28.41 23.45
N ASP A 330 -4.92 -29.73 23.32
CA ASP A 330 -3.80 -30.63 23.11
C ASP A 330 -4.09 -31.66 22.01
N ALA A 331 -3.01 -32.21 21.45
CA ALA A 331 -3.07 -33.33 20.51
C ALA A 331 -1.82 -34.20 20.65
N GLU A 332 -1.96 -35.49 20.36
CA GLU A 332 -0.89 -36.47 20.37
C GLU A 332 -0.82 -37.28 19.08
N GLY A 333 0.39 -37.73 18.73
CA GLY A 333 0.64 -38.67 17.64
C GLY A 333 1.45 -39.85 18.14
N ASN A 334 1.08 -41.06 17.73
CA ASN A 334 1.73 -42.30 18.15
C ASN A 334 2.65 -42.84 17.06
N ILE A 335 3.86 -43.27 17.44
CA ILE A 335 4.84 -43.92 16.58
C ILE A 335 5.32 -45.20 17.27
N ARG A 336 5.31 -46.32 16.54
CA ARG A 336 5.85 -47.60 17.03
C ARG A 336 7.20 -47.87 16.38
N LEU A 337 8.22 -48.03 17.20
CA LEU A 337 9.59 -48.37 16.80
C LEU A 337 9.83 -49.87 17.00
N TYR A 338 10.26 -50.56 15.95
CA TYR A 338 10.53 -52.00 15.97
C TYR A 338 11.91 -52.33 15.39
N ASP A 339 12.45 -53.49 15.77
CA ASP A 339 13.74 -53.97 15.27
C ASP A 339 13.61 -54.39 13.81
N MET A 340 14.52 -53.92 12.96
CA MET A 340 14.59 -54.32 11.57
C MET A 340 15.89 -55.09 11.34
N GLU A 341 15.77 -56.37 10.99
CA GLU A 341 16.93 -57.18 10.63
C GLU A 341 17.44 -56.77 9.24
N LEU A 342 18.74 -56.51 9.13
CA LEU A 342 19.39 -56.32 7.85
C LEU A 342 19.59 -57.69 7.18
N PRO A 343 19.30 -57.84 5.87
CA PRO A 343 19.59 -59.09 5.16
C PRO A 343 21.08 -59.42 5.27
N GLU A 344 21.42 -60.61 5.75
CA GLU A 344 22.80 -61.08 5.74
C GLU A 344 23.26 -61.29 4.29
N HIS A 345 24.27 -60.54 3.84
CA HIS A 345 25.03 -60.94 2.66
C HIS A 345 25.79 -62.22 2.99
N SER A 346 25.34 -63.33 2.42
CA SER A 346 25.90 -64.66 2.62
C SER A 346 27.40 -64.69 2.34
N LYS A 347 28.18 -64.96 3.38
CA LYS A 347 29.59 -65.34 3.26
C LYS A 347 29.65 -66.70 2.56
N ILE A 348 29.88 -66.72 1.25
CA ILE A 348 30.26 -67.95 0.55
C ILE A 348 31.60 -68.38 1.13
N GLY A 349 31.58 -69.50 1.85
CA GLY A 349 32.73 -70.06 2.54
C GLY A 349 33.81 -70.53 1.55
N ASN A 350 35.04 -70.10 1.82
CA ASN A 350 36.24 -70.73 1.31
C ASN A 350 36.29 -72.18 1.81
N ARG A 351 35.90 -73.16 0.99
CA ARG A 351 36.33 -74.55 1.14
C ARG A 351 37.53 -74.77 0.22
N ARG A 352 38.66 -75.13 0.85
CA ARG A 352 39.87 -75.63 0.21
C ARG A 352 39.51 -76.82 -0.69
N LEU A 353 39.95 -76.75 -1.94
CA LEU A 353 40.09 -77.89 -2.84
C LEU A 353 41.55 -78.34 -2.73
N GLU A 354 41.77 -79.53 -2.18
CA GLU A 354 42.97 -80.32 -2.46
C GLU A 354 42.52 -81.50 -3.34
N ASP A 355 43.30 -81.68 -4.42
CA ASP A 355 43.51 -82.87 -5.25
C ASP A 355 42.33 -83.43 -6.05
N ASP A 356 42.34 -83.25 -7.38
CA ASP A 356 43.11 -84.11 -8.29
C ASP A 356 42.98 -83.63 -9.75
N ALA A 357 44.08 -83.77 -10.49
CA ALA A 357 44.20 -83.46 -11.91
C ALA A 357 43.53 -84.55 -12.78
N ASP A 358 42.90 -84.16 -13.89
CA ASP A 358 43.48 -84.33 -15.25
C ASP A 358 42.40 -84.29 -16.37
N GLU A 359 42.78 -83.63 -17.45
CA GLU A 359 42.29 -83.64 -18.84
C GLU A 359 40.79 -83.87 -19.20
N SER A 360 40.14 -82.85 -19.79
CA SER A 360 40.00 -82.78 -21.27
C SER A 360 39.11 -81.62 -21.75
N ILE A 361 39.50 -81.15 -22.93
CA ILE A 361 39.10 -79.96 -23.69
C ILE A 361 37.70 -80.09 -24.31
N GLY A 362 36.94 -78.98 -24.38
CA GLY A 362 35.74 -78.92 -25.21
C GLY A 362 34.87 -77.68 -25.04
N ASP A 363 35.39 -76.53 -25.46
CA ASP A 363 34.75 -75.22 -25.54
C ASP A 363 33.42 -75.21 -26.33
N ARG A 364 32.36 -74.65 -25.73
CA ARG A 364 31.19 -74.09 -26.44
C ARG A 364 30.46 -73.09 -25.55
N ASP A 365 30.84 -71.83 -25.70
CA ASP A 365 30.28 -70.72 -24.96
C ASP A 365 28.85 -70.34 -25.41
N HIS A 366 28.00 -70.29 -24.39
CA HIS A 366 26.96 -69.32 -24.05
C HIS A 366 25.92 -68.83 -25.08
N ARG A 367 24.70 -69.34 -24.87
CA ARG A 367 23.46 -68.55 -24.93
C ARG A 367 22.67 -68.69 -23.61
N LEU A 368 22.11 -67.55 -23.21
CA LEU A 368 20.92 -67.32 -22.36
C LEU A 368 21.15 -67.10 -20.86
N ASN A 369 21.04 -65.84 -20.45
CA ASN A 369 20.06 -65.48 -19.42
C ASN A 369 19.36 -64.18 -19.80
N ARG A 370 18.04 -64.29 -20.02
CA ARG A 370 17.10 -63.21 -20.28
C ARG A 370 15.92 -63.44 -19.33
N VAL A 371 15.26 -62.35 -18.94
CA VAL A 371 14.03 -62.21 -18.14
C VAL A 371 14.29 -62.33 -16.62
N TYR A 372 14.22 -61.27 -15.81
CA TYR A 372 13.14 -60.29 -15.63
C TYR A 372 13.66 -58.87 -15.31
N GLN A 373 13.04 -57.87 -15.92
CA GLN A 373 13.23 -56.42 -15.73
C GLN A 373 11.91 -55.79 -15.24
N GLY A 374 12.03 -54.73 -14.44
CA GLY A 374 11.00 -53.74 -14.11
C GLY A 374 10.68 -53.69 -12.62
N SER A 375 10.65 -52.57 -11.91
CA SER A 375 10.77 -51.15 -12.25
C SER A 375 10.90 -50.40 -10.91
N LEU A 376 11.99 -49.66 -10.68
CA LEU A 376 12.09 -48.68 -9.59
C LEU A 376 12.01 -47.28 -10.21
N ARG A 377 10.88 -46.61 -9.99
CA ARG A 377 10.70 -45.17 -10.16
C ARG A 377 10.72 -44.55 -8.76
N GLU A 378 11.76 -43.79 -8.47
CA GLU A 378 11.74 -42.81 -7.39
C GLU A 378 11.08 -41.53 -7.92
N THR A 379 10.03 -41.08 -7.23
CA THR A 379 9.48 -39.73 -7.37
C THR A 379 9.91 -38.92 -6.15
N GLY A 380 10.92 -38.07 -6.33
CA GLY A 380 11.34 -37.05 -5.38
C GLY A 380 11.16 -35.66 -5.99
N SER A 381 10.47 -34.79 -5.28
CA SER A 381 10.13 -33.40 -5.62
C SER A 381 11.36 -32.48 -5.74
N THR A 382 11.27 -31.44 -6.58
CA THR A 382 11.61 -30.04 -6.21
C THR A 382 11.34 -29.12 -7.40
N LEU A 383 10.58 -28.04 -7.16
CA LEU A 383 10.43 -26.89 -8.05
C LEU A 383 11.14 -25.73 -7.35
N GLU A 384 12.30 -25.32 -7.86
CA GLU A 384 12.85 -23.97 -7.67
C GLU A 384 12.71 -23.20 -9.00
N PRO A 385 12.37 -21.91 -8.99
CA PRO A 385 12.45 -21.07 -10.17
C PRO A 385 13.86 -20.52 -10.37
N ALA A 386 14.37 -20.65 -11.58
CA ALA A 386 15.68 -20.22 -12.02
C ALA A 386 15.82 -18.69 -12.07
N PHE A 387 16.94 -18.21 -11.55
CA PHE A 387 17.55 -16.92 -11.83
C PHE A 387 18.39 -17.07 -13.11
N ASP A 388 18.07 -16.32 -14.16
CA ASP A 388 18.97 -16.09 -15.29
C ASP A 388 19.81 -14.83 -15.02
N ALA A 389 21.12 -15.01 -14.94
CA ALA A 389 22.11 -13.96 -14.93
C ALA A 389 23.10 -14.24 -16.07
N ASP A 390 22.93 -13.54 -17.19
CA ASP A 390 23.94 -13.42 -18.24
C ASP A 390 24.80 -12.18 -17.95
N ASP A 391 26.10 -12.42 -17.79
CA ASP A 391 27.14 -11.42 -17.61
C ASP A 391 27.80 -11.17 -18.97
N ASN A 392 27.70 -9.93 -19.47
CA ASN A 392 28.50 -9.49 -20.62
C ASN A 392 28.90 -8.03 -20.39
N SER A 393 30.16 -7.84 -20.00
CA SER A 393 30.77 -6.54 -19.80
C SER A 393 31.60 -6.14 -21.03
N ALA A 394 31.24 -5.02 -21.64
CA ALA A 394 32.16 -4.21 -22.43
C ALA A 394 31.75 -2.73 -22.31
N SER A 395 32.65 -1.96 -21.73
CA SER A 395 32.64 -0.51 -21.60
C SER A 395 32.76 0.21 -22.95
N THR A 396 32.04 1.32 -23.15
CA THR A 396 32.63 2.67 -23.34
C THR A 396 31.59 3.77 -23.72
N THR A 397 31.69 4.90 -23.02
CA THR A 397 31.55 6.32 -23.45
C THR A 397 30.21 6.88 -23.99
N SER A 398 29.61 7.72 -23.16
CA SER A 398 29.13 9.11 -23.41
C SER A 398 28.50 9.50 -24.75
N ARG A 399 27.25 9.98 -24.72
CA ARG A 399 26.88 11.37 -25.08
C ARG A 399 25.40 11.68 -24.92
N GLU A 400 25.16 12.96 -24.64
CA GLU A 400 23.89 13.69 -24.57
C GLU A 400 22.98 13.46 -25.79
N ASN A 401 21.66 13.44 -25.57
CA ASN A 401 20.70 14.38 -26.20
C ASN A 401 19.25 14.02 -25.86
N ALA A 402 18.48 15.04 -25.46
CA ALA A 402 17.02 15.06 -25.42
C ALA A 402 16.48 15.77 -26.71
N PRO A 403 15.15 15.87 -26.92
CA PRO A 403 14.41 15.21 -28.00
C PRO A 403 13.98 16.17 -29.13
N PRO A 404 13.31 15.69 -30.19
CA PRO A 404 12.40 16.54 -30.96
C PRO A 404 10.94 16.29 -30.57
N ALA A 405 10.20 17.39 -30.57
CA ALA A 405 8.78 17.48 -30.32
C ALA A 405 7.93 17.29 -31.60
N VAL A 406 6.62 17.27 -31.36
CA VAL A 406 5.49 17.67 -32.23
C VAL A 406 4.76 16.53 -32.97
N GLY A 407 3.47 16.42 -32.64
CA GLY A 407 2.49 15.68 -33.44
C GLY A 407 1.15 15.42 -32.74
N VAL A 408 0.57 16.39 -32.02
CA VAL A 408 -0.82 16.25 -31.50
C VAL A 408 -1.78 16.77 -32.55
N VAL A 409 -2.60 15.88 -33.11
CA VAL A 409 -3.72 16.18 -34.00
C VAL A 409 -4.91 16.62 -33.14
N LEU A 410 -5.29 17.89 -33.27
CA LEU A 410 -6.54 18.47 -32.77
C LEU A 410 -7.69 18.07 -33.70
N ILE A 411 -8.65 17.30 -33.19
CA ILE A 411 -9.99 17.18 -33.80
C ILE A 411 -10.92 18.13 -33.05
N GLY A 412 -11.38 19.15 -33.77
CA GLY A 412 -12.33 20.14 -33.27
C GLY A 412 -13.78 19.77 -33.56
N ILE A 413 -14.61 20.06 -32.54
CA ILE A 413 -15.93 20.70 -32.60
C ILE A 413 -17.12 19.89 -33.15
N ALA A 414 -18.07 19.59 -32.26
CA ALA A 414 -19.45 20.10 -32.36
C ALA A 414 -20.25 19.76 -31.08
N LEU A 415 -20.59 20.77 -30.26
CA LEU A 415 -21.75 20.69 -29.39
C LEU A 415 -22.68 21.85 -29.72
N ASN A 416 -23.86 21.49 -30.20
CA ASN A 416 -24.93 22.38 -30.62
C ASN A 416 -25.58 23.09 -29.43
N HIS A 417 -25.86 24.36 -29.63
CA HIS A 417 -26.86 25.14 -28.92
C HIS A 417 -28.25 24.50 -29.01
N LEU A 418 -29.01 24.55 -27.91
CA LEU A 418 -30.47 24.67 -27.96
C LEU A 418 -30.98 25.43 -26.73
N LEU A 419 -31.39 26.67 -27.01
CA LEU A 419 -32.30 27.50 -26.21
C LEU A 419 -33.72 27.19 -26.69
N ALA A 420 -34.65 26.95 -25.76
CA ALA A 420 -36.11 27.15 -25.89
C ALA A 420 -36.70 27.07 -24.47
N SER A 421 -37.05 28.21 -23.86
CA SER A 421 -38.41 28.76 -23.75
C SER A 421 -39.43 27.84 -23.06
N THR A 422 -39.70 28.10 -21.78
CA THR A 422 -40.98 28.57 -21.21
C THR A 422 -40.76 28.98 -19.77
#